data_AF-A0ABD5WJB1-F1
#
_entry.id   AF-A0ABD5WJB1-F1
#
_cell.length_a   1.000
_cell.length_b   1.000
_cell.length_c   1.000
_cell.angle_alpha   90.00
_cell.angle_beta   90.00
_cell.angle_gamma   90.00
#
_symmetry.space_group_name_H-M   'P 1'
#
loop_
_entity.id
_entity.type
_entity.pdbx_description
1 polymer ?
#
loop_
_entity_poly.entity_id
_entity_poly.type
_entity_poly.pdbx_seq_one_letter_code
_entity_poly.pdbx_strand_id
1 'polypeptide(L)'
;MTRRHSGVRPVRTYAFPADVHPRGYSDTDTGSGVVVEAVLDGETAGSPAGLLPDAVDVDVVAGEYETTRTLAVRADEFTPTVRVRGLVGGVESEVVNLSATTGVRRVRRSNLSAAVVESNATHATVRVELRGNATGRPIDLRDRDGHVVVAGHRVNTNASGVVLVSVEKAPSVGVRYRPAPWWSETPAFTGSRVRVHPGSRFFSIQVQAELWTRILGFLTPVVFVLYLVGQLPGAQTWPPWSRRR
;
A
#
# COMPACT_ATOMS: atom_id res chain seq x y z
N MET A 1 -1.94 80.55 -10.75
CA MET A 1 -1.60 79.21 -10.22
C MET A 1 -2.23 78.17 -11.14
N THR A 2 -1.43 77.45 -11.93
CA THR A 2 -1.93 76.46 -12.90
C THR A 2 -1.87 75.07 -12.26
N ARG A 3 -3.02 74.49 -11.95
CA ARG A 3 -3.13 73.13 -11.39
C ARG A 3 -2.99 72.13 -12.54
N ARG A 4 -1.83 71.48 -12.64
CA ARG A 4 -1.60 70.41 -13.61
C ARG A 4 -2.23 69.13 -13.06
N HIS A 5 -3.29 68.63 -13.68
CA HIS A 5 -3.87 67.34 -13.30
C HIS A 5 -2.88 66.22 -13.58
N SER A 6 -2.57 65.44 -12.55
CA SER A 6 -1.79 64.22 -12.66
C SER A 6 -2.57 63.21 -13.51
N GLY A 7 -1.97 62.73 -14.61
CA GLY A 7 -2.52 61.68 -15.48
C GLY A 7 -2.30 60.26 -14.94
N VAL A 8 -2.11 60.12 -13.63
CA VAL A 8 -1.83 58.83 -12.99
C VAL A 8 -3.10 57.98 -13.03
N ARG A 9 -3.03 56.88 -13.77
CA ARG A 9 -4.05 55.82 -13.71
C ARG A 9 -3.81 55.03 -12.41
N PRO A 10 -4.87 54.69 -11.65
CA PRO A 10 -4.70 53.88 -10.45
C PRO A 10 -4.05 52.54 -10.82
N VAL A 11 -3.03 52.16 -10.05
CA VAL A 11 -2.38 50.85 -10.16
C VAL A 11 -3.45 49.80 -9.91
N ARG A 12 -3.61 48.87 -10.86
CA ARG A 12 -4.42 47.67 -10.67
C ARG A 12 -3.48 46.57 -10.23
N THR A 13 -3.65 46.11 -9.00
CA THR A 13 -2.93 44.96 -8.47
C THR A 13 -3.61 43.70 -8.96
N TYR A 14 -2.89 42.87 -9.70
CA TYR A 14 -3.27 41.49 -9.98
C TYR A 14 -2.67 40.58 -8.90
N ALA A 15 -3.18 39.35 -8.80
CA ALA A 15 -2.55 38.34 -7.96
C ALA A 15 -1.07 38.17 -8.34
N PHE A 16 -0.17 38.21 -7.37
CA PHE A 16 1.26 37.95 -7.55
C PHE A 16 1.76 36.99 -6.47
N PRO A 17 2.79 36.18 -6.76
CA PRO A 17 3.42 35.32 -5.76
C PRO A 17 4.16 36.21 -4.74
N ALA A 18 3.78 36.08 -3.47
CA ALA A 18 4.38 36.81 -2.36
C ALA A 18 4.85 35.81 -1.30
N ASP A 19 5.95 36.14 -0.62
CA ASP A 19 6.49 35.33 0.47
C ASP A 19 5.70 35.59 1.76
N VAL A 20 4.38 35.44 1.66
CA VAL A 20 3.49 35.48 2.81
C VAL A 20 3.58 34.09 3.40
N HIS A 21 4.14 33.97 4.61
CA HIS A 21 4.15 32.72 5.35
C HIS A 21 2.76 32.09 5.22
N PRO A 22 2.64 30.87 4.66
CA PRO A 22 1.34 30.24 4.54
C PRO A 22 0.76 30.23 5.93
N ARG A 23 -0.32 31.00 6.14
CA ARG A 23 -1.20 30.76 7.28
C ARG A 23 -1.74 29.39 6.97
N GLY A 24 -1.04 28.37 7.48
CA GLY A 24 -1.29 27.00 7.15
C GLY A 24 -2.77 26.79 7.30
N TYR A 25 -3.45 26.54 6.18
CA TYR A 25 -4.77 25.97 6.24
C TYR A 25 -4.52 24.51 6.64
N SER A 26 -4.20 24.33 7.92
CA SER A 26 -4.20 23.04 8.57
C SER A 26 -5.64 22.62 8.53
N ASP A 27 -5.95 21.71 7.62
CA ASP A 27 -7.21 20.97 7.61
C ASP A 27 -7.22 20.05 8.83
N THR A 28 -7.33 20.65 10.01
CA THR A 28 -7.56 19.90 11.24
C THR A 28 -9.05 19.78 11.54
N ASP A 29 -9.94 20.47 10.80
CA ASP A 29 -11.33 20.58 11.25
C ASP A 29 -12.35 20.92 10.15
N THR A 30 -12.35 20.22 9.01
CA THR A 30 -13.57 20.17 8.17
C THR A 30 -14.40 18.90 8.38
N GLY A 31 -13.92 17.91 9.14
CA GLY A 31 -14.61 16.62 9.32
C GLY A 31 -14.92 15.88 8.01
N SER A 32 -14.36 16.33 6.88
CA SER A 32 -14.81 15.98 5.53
C SER A 32 -14.00 14.83 4.90
N GLY A 33 -12.93 14.38 5.55
CA GLY A 33 -12.10 13.26 5.09
C GLY A 33 -11.32 13.55 3.80
N VAL A 34 -11.16 14.82 3.42
CA VAL A 34 -10.45 15.26 2.22
C VAL A 34 -8.95 15.40 2.52
N VAL A 35 -8.10 14.84 1.67
CA VAL A 35 -6.63 14.90 1.80
C VAL A 35 -6.02 15.24 0.45
N VAL A 36 -5.15 16.26 0.42
CA VAL A 36 -4.28 16.52 -0.74
C VAL A 36 -3.12 15.53 -0.71
N GLU A 37 -3.09 14.61 -1.67
CA GLU A 37 -2.10 13.53 -1.75
C GLU A 37 -0.89 13.91 -2.60
N ALA A 38 -1.08 14.76 -3.61
CA ALA A 38 0.02 15.28 -4.43
C ALA A 38 -0.31 16.60 -5.12
N VAL A 39 0.73 17.40 -5.32
CA VAL A 39 0.78 18.50 -6.29
C VAL A 39 1.46 17.94 -7.54
N LEU A 40 0.84 18.11 -8.70
CA LEU A 40 1.28 17.57 -9.98
C LEU A 40 1.42 18.70 -10.99
N ASP A 41 2.30 18.50 -11.98
CA ASP A 41 2.52 19.39 -13.12
C ASP A 41 2.88 20.85 -12.73
N GLY A 42 3.46 21.01 -11.55
CA GLY A 42 4.06 22.26 -11.10
C GLY A 42 5.37 22.56 -11.82
N GLU A 43 5.64 23.85 -12.00
CA GLU A 43 6.93 24.33 -12.51
C GLU A 43 7.59 25.19 -11.45
N THR A 44 8.90 25.02 -11.30
CA THR A 44 9.75 25.96 -10.58
C THR A 44 9.93 27.22 -11.41
N ALA A 45 9.53 28.35 -10.85
CA ALA A 45 9.70 29.67 -11.45
C ALA A 45 10.69 30.48 -10.62
N GLY A 46 11.56 31.23 -11.30
CA GLY A 46 12.46 32.17 -10.65
C GLY A 46 11.73 33.42 -10.14
N SER A 47 12.37 34.15 -9.24
CA SER A 47 11.83 35.42 -8.72
C SER A 47 11.53 36.41 -9.85
N PRO A 48 10.36 37.08 -9.83
CA PRO A 48 10.06 38.15 -10.76
C PRO A 48 10.77 39.47 -10.40
N ALA A 49 11.51 39.55 -9.29
CA ALA A 49 12.15 40.79 -8.83
C ALA A 49 13.08 41.41 -9.89
N GLY A 50 13.82 40.58 -10.64
CA GLY A 50 14.69 41.05 -11.72
C GLY A 50 13.96 41.50 -13.00
N LEU A 51 12.64 41.30 -13.09
CA LEU A 51 11.81 41.73 -14.21
C LEU A 51 11.10 43.07 -13.93
N LEU A 52 11.17 43.57 -12.69
CA LEU A 52 10.52 44.81 -12.30
C LEU A 52 11.43 46.01 -12.63
N PRO A 53 10.91 47.07 -13.27
CA PRO A 53 11.65 48.32 -13.43
C PRO A 53 11.97 48.96 -12.07
N ASP A 54 13.09 49.67 -11.96
CA ASP A 54 13.53 50.35 -10.72
C ASP A 54 12.48 51.30 -10.11
N ALA A 55 11.53 51.78 -10.91
CA ALA A 55 10.45 52.66 -10.49
C ALA A 55 9.25 51.92 -9.85
N VAL A 56 9.26 50.58 -9.83
CA VAL A 56 8.19 49.74 -9.32
C VAL A 56 8.68 49.00 -8.08
N ASP A 57 8.21 49.43 -6.92
CA ASP A 57 8.49 48.79 -5.63
C ASP A 57 7.23 48.05 -5.15
N VAL A 58 7.23 46.73 -5.34
CA VAL A 58 6.17 45.83 -4.89
C VAL A 58 6.81 44.62 -4.22
N ASP A 59 6.19 44.16 -3.13
CA ASP A 59 6.63 42.95 -2.46
C ASP A 59 6.46 41.77 -3.42
N VAL A 60 7.51 41.00 -3.67
CA VAL A 60 7.48 39.80 -4.52
C VAL A 60 8.33 38.72 -3.86
N VAL A 61 8.00 37.46 -4.16
CA VAL A 61 8.89 36.35 -3.78
C VAL A 61 10.31 36.63 -4.29
N ALA A 62 11.27 36.70 -3.36
CA ALA A 62 12.68 36.95 -3.67
C ALA A 62 13.41 35.70 -4.18
N GLY A 63 12.89 34.51 -3.89
CA GLY A 63 13.47 33.22 -4.28
C GLY A 63 12.80 32.53 -5.46
N GLU A 64 13.17 31.28 -5.69
CA GLU A 64 12.38 30.39 -6.57
C GLU A 64 11.08 29.99 -5.87
N TYR A 65 10.02 29.79 -6.65
CA TYR A 65 8.75 29.27 -6.15
C TYR A 65 8.21 28.18 -7.05
N GLU A 66 7.46 27.25 -6.47
CA GLU A 66 6.81 26.17 -7.20
C GLU A 66 5.35 26.54 -7.50
N THR A 67 5.00 26.50 -8.77
CA THR A 67 3.61 26.69 -9.20
C THR A 67 2.83 25.38 -9.05
N THR A 68 1.51 25.46 -8.91
CA THR A 68 0.63 24.29 -8.85
C THR A 68 -0.34 24.34 -10.01
N ARG A 69 -0.39 23.30 -10.84
CA ARG A 69 -1.37 23.17 -11.94
C ARG A 69 -2.41 22.09 -11.68
N THR A 70 -1.98 20.95 -11.13
CA THR A 70 -2.84 19.80 -10.90
C THR A 70 -2.73 19.38 -9.43
N LEU A 71 -3.85 19.02 -8.81
CA LEU A 71 -3.89 18.47 -7.45
C LEU A 71 -4.52 17.08 -7.47
N ALA A 72 -3.85 16.11 -6.87
CA ALA A 72 -4.45 14.81 -6.56
C ALA A 72 -5.06 14.87 -5.17
N VAL A 73 -6.39 14.89 -5.10
CA VAL A 73 -7.13 14.97 -3.85
C VAL A 73 -7.88 13.66 -3.63
N ARG A 74 -7.74 13.07 -2.45
CA ARG A 74 -8.50 11.90 -2.02
C ARG A 74 -9.59 12.32 -1.04
N ALA A 75 -10.79 11.81 -1.23
CA ALA A 75 -11.89 11.96 -0.30
C ALA A 75 -12.63 10.63 -0.17
N ASP A 76 -13.22 10.36 0.99
CA ASP A 76 -14.02 9.14 1.20
C ASP A 76 -15.35 9.21 0.43
N GLU A 77 -15.95 10.40 0.38
CA GLU A 77 -17.10 10.74 -0.46
C GLU A 77 -16.72 11.93 -1.36
N PHE A 78 -16.99 11.80 -2.66
CA PHE A 78 -16.67 12.85 -3.63
C PHE A 78 -17.95 13.46 -4.22
N THR A 79 -18.17 14.74 -3.92
CA THR A 79 -19.11 15.59 -4.66
C THR A 79 -18.30 16.43 -5.65
N PRO A 80 -18.70 16.55 -6.92
CA PRO A 80 -17.92 17.26 -7.95
C PRO A 80 -17.85 18.79 -7.77
N THR A 81 -18.28 19.31 -6.63
CA THR A 81 -18.21 20.73 -6.28
C THR A 81 -17.05 20.94 -5.32
N VAL A 82 -15.97 21.54 -5.82
CA VAL A 82 -14.81 21.92 -5.01
C VAL A 82 -14.86 23.43 -4.78
N ARG A 83 -14.85 23.85 -3.51
CA ARG A 83 -14.72 25.26 -3.16
C ARG A 83 -13.27 25.55 -2.82
N VAL A 84 -12.56 26.24 -3.71
CA VAL A 84 -11.20 26.69 -3.45
C VAL A 84 -11.26 28.04 -2.73
N ARG A 85 -10.87 28.08 -1.46
CA ARG A 85 -10.70 29.34 -0.73
C ARG A 85 -9.31 29.92 -0.99
N GLY A 86 -9.24 30.75 -2.03
CA GLY A 86 -8.20 31.74 -2.27
C GLY A 86 -6.95 31.25 -3.04
N LEU A 87 -6.76 31.79 -4.25
CA LEU A 87 -5.44 31.99 -4.87
C LEU A 87 -4.81 33.32 -4.43
N VAL A 88 -5.63 34.23 -3.86
CA VAL A 88 -5.24 35.53 -3.33
C VAL A 88 -5.76 35.63 -1.90
N GLY A 89 -4.90 35.95 -0.94
CA GLY A 89 -5.29 36.13 0.46
C GLY A 89 -6.43 37.14 0.61
N GLY A 90 -7.47 36.77 1.36
CA GLY A 90 -8.61 37.65 1.65
C GLY A 90 -9.67 37.76 0.54
N VAL A 91 -9.49 37.07 -0.60
CA VAL A 91 -10.48 37.02 -1.67
C VAL A 91 -11.19 35.66 -1.66
N GLU A 92 -12.46 35.67 -1.31
CA GLU A 92 -13.31 34.52 -1.58
C GLU A 92 -13.52 34.42 -3.10
N SER A 93 -12.79 33.50 -3.71
CA SER A 93 -12.88 33.26 -5.15
C SER A 93 -14.13 32.44 -5.46
N GLU A 94 -14.61 32.58 -6.69
CA GLU A 94 -15.84 31.95 -7.18
C GLU A 94 -15.81 30.42 -6.97
N VAL A 95 -16.97 29.84 -6.66
CA VAL A 95 -17.13 28.38 -6.61
C VAL A 95 -17.00 27.86 -8.05
N VAL A 96 -15.79 27.47 -8.42
CA VAL A 96 -15.56 26.90 -9.75
C VAL A 96 -16.08 25.47 -9.75
N ASN A 97 -17.05 25.19 -10.61
CA ASN A 97 -17.44 23.81 -10.88
C ASN A 97 -16.34 23.13 -11.70
N LEU A 98 -15.50 22.35 -11.03
CA LEU A 98 -14.38 21.65 -11.66
C LEU A 98 -14.81 20.38 -12.39
N SER A 99 -16.11 20.07 -12.54
CA SER A 99 -16.57 18.83 -13.19
C SER A 99 -15.96 18.61 -14.58
N ALA A 100 -15.71 19.68 -15.34
CA ALA A 100 -15.09 19.60 -16.67
C ALA A 100 -13.58 19.30 -16.64
N THR A 101 -12.91 19.62 -15.54
CA THR A 101 -11.45 19.52 -15.36
C THR A 101 -11.06 18.43 -14.34
N THR A 102 -12.03 17.79 -13.70
CA THR A 102 -11.80 16.79 -12.64
C THR A 102 -11.90 15.38 -13.18
N GLY A 103 -10.78 14.66 -13.17
CA GLY A 103 -10.77 13.22 -13.41
C GLY A 103 -11.14 12.43 -12.15
N VAL A 104 -12.38 11.95 -12.06
CA VAL A 104 -12.79 11.08 -10.94
C VAL A 104 -12.33 9.65 -11.18
N ARG A 105 -11.51 9.12 -10.26
CA ARG A 105 -11.01 7.73 -10.32
C ARG A 105 -11.46 6.93 -9.12
N ARG A 106 -12.09 5.78 -9.38
CA ARG A 106 -12.45 4.83 -8.33
C ARG A 106 -11.27 3.92 -8.00
N VAL A 107 -10.77 4.00 -6.77
CA VAL A 107 -9.75 3.09 -6.24
C VAL A 107 -10.39 1.76 -5.83
N ARG A 108 -9.87 0.65 -6.35
CA ARG A 108 -10.42 -0.70 -6.12
C ARG A 108 -9.62 -1.44 -5.06
N ARG A 109 -10.26 -2.34 -4.31
CA ARG A 109 -9.54 -3.23 -3.39
C ARG A 109 -8.80 -4.33 -4.15
N SER A 110 -7.56 -4.60 -3.77
CA SER A 110 -6.80 -5.78 -4.22
C SER A 110 -6.96 -6.93 -3.21
N ASN A 111 -6.80 -8.16 -3.69
CA ASN A 111 -6.72 -9.37 -2.89
C ASN A 111 -5.36 -10.02 -3.14
N LEU A 112 -4.59 -10.21 -2.06
CA LEU A 112 -3.24 -10.75 -2.08
C LEU A 112 -3.22 -12.04 -1.29
N SER A 113 -2.91 -13.14 -1.95
CA SER A 113 -2.71 -14.45 -1.33
C SER A 113 -1.28 -14.92 -1.55
N ALA A 114 -0.78 -15.72 -0.62
CA ALA A 114 0.54 -16.31 -0.74
C ALA A 114 0.55 -17.70 -0.09
N ALA A 115 1.28 -18.64 -0.70
CA ALA A 115 1.40 -20.01 -0.26
C ALA A 115 2.83 -20.52 -0.48
N VAL A 116 3.34 -21.32 0.44
CA VAL A 116 4.62 -22.01 0.24
C VAL A 116 4.36 -23.24 -0.62
N VAL A 117 5.01 -23.31 -1.78
CA VAL A 117 4.88 -24.44 -2.71
C VAL A 117 6.03 -25.44 -2.58
N GLU A 118 7.19 -24.97 -2.14
CA GLU A 118 8.36 -25.80 -1.90
C GLU A 118 9.17 -25.22 -0.73
N SER A 119 9.80 -26.07 0.07
CA SER A 119 10.74 -25.61 1.09
C SER A 119 11.81 -26.67 1.38
N ASN A 120 13.02 -26.22 1.62
CA ASN A 120 14.14 -27.06 2.00
C ASN A 120 14.73 -26.60 3.36
N ALA A 121 15.99 -26.93 3.63
CA ALA A 121 16.66 -26.55 4.87
C ALA A 121 16.94 -25.04 4.97
N THR A 122 17.25 -24.39 3.85
CA THR A 122 17.75 -23.01 3.80
C THR A 122 16.84 -22.04 3.05
N HIS A 123 15.96 -22.54 2.16
CA HIS A 123 15.10 -21.74 1.30
C HIS A 123 13.66 -22.25 1.28
N ALA A 124 12.73 -21.37 0.93
CA ALA A 124 11.34 -21.67 0.63
C ALA A 124 10.89 -20.92 -0.62
N THR A 125 10.20 -21.62 -1.53
CA THR A 125 9.57 -21.01 -2.70
C THR A 125 8.14 -20.64 -2.35
N VAL A 126 7.85 -19.34 -2.38
CA VAL A 126 6.54 -18.77 -2.10
C VAL A 126 5.88 -18.40 -3.42
N ARG A 127 4.70 -18.97 -3.65
CA ARG A 127 3.77 -18.54 -4.70
C ARG A 127 2.95 -17.38 -4.17
N VAL A 128 3.02 -16.25 -4.84
CA VAL A 128 2.21 -15.07 -4.56
C VAL A 128 1.23 -14.86 -5.69
N GLU A 129 -0.02 -14.56 -5.34
CA GLU A 129 -1.09 -14.30 -6.28
C GLU A 129 -1.80 -12.99 -5.91
N LEU A 130 -1.97 -12.13 -6.91
CA LEU A 130 -2.54 -10.79 -6.78
C LEU A 130 -3.72 -10.64 -7.74
N ARG A 131 -4.89 -10.35 -7.17
CA ARG A 131 -6.15 -10.23 -7.92
C ARG A 131 -6.94 -9.00 -7.49
N GLY A 132 -7.81 -8.49 -8.37
CA GLY A 132 -8.79 -7.49 -8.01
C GLY A 132 -9.90 -8.11 -7.16
N ASN A 133 -10.13 -7.60 -5.95
CA ASN A 133 -11.03 -8.24 -4.96
C ASN A 133 -12.47 -8.42 -5.48
N ALA A 134 -13.01 -7.39 -6.14
CA ALA A 134 -14.39 -7.43 -6.64
C ALA A 134 -14.57 -8.23 -7.94
N THR A 135 -13.51 -8.36 -8.75
CA THR A 135 -13.62 -8.94 -10.11
C THR A 135 -12.97 -10.31 -10.24
N GLY A 136 -12.13 -10.71 -9.27
CA GLY A 136 -11.28 -11.89 -9.36
C GLY A 136 -10.22 -11.82 -10.46
N ARG A 137 -10.14 -10.75 -11.24
CA ARG A 137 -9.19 -10.62 -12.36
C ARG A 137 -7.76 -10.52 -11.84
N PRO A 138 -6.79 -11.18 -12.52
CA PRO A 138 -5.39 -11.05 -12.18
C PRO A 138 -4.89 -9.61 -12.35
N ILE A 139 -3.97 -9.19 -11.49
CA ILE A 139 -3.28 -7.91 -11.61
C ILE A 139 -1.86 -8.20 -12.11
N ASP A 140 -1.60 -7.86 -13.38
CA ASP A 140 -0.28 -7.93 -14.01
C ASP A 140 0.52 -6.68 -13.63
N LEU A 141 1.73 -6.86 -13.10
CA LEU A 141 2.61 -5.78 -12.65
C LEU A 141 3.82 -5.58 -13.56
N ARG A 142 3.90 -6.23 -14.72
CA ARG A 142 5.05 -6.07 -15.64
C ARG A 142 5.12 -4.67 -16.25
N ASP A 143 3.96 -4.09 -16.56
CA ASP A 143 3.82 -2.78 -17.21
C ASP A 143 3.18 -1.75 -16.28
N ARG A 144 3.41 -1.90 -14.97
CA ARG A 144 2.88 -1.04 -13.90
C ARG A 144 4.00 -0.60 -12.97
N ASP A 145 3.84 0.58 -12.38
CA ASP A 145 4.79 1.12 -11.39
C ASP A 145 4.59 0.47 -10.01
N GLY A 146 3.41 -0.12 -9.78
CA GLY A 146 3.13 -0.91 -8.59
C GLY A 146 3.96 -2.19 -8.52
N HIS A 147 4.29 -2.64 -7.31
CA HIS A 147 5.10 -3.84 -7.10
C HIS A 147 4.68 -4.61 -5.85
N VAL A 148 5.04 -5.89 -5.79
CA VAL A 148 4.93 -6.70 -4.57
C VAL A 148 6.28 -6.76 -3.88
N VAL A 149 6.29 -6.73 -2.56
CA VAL A 149 7.46 -6.93 -1.72
C VAL A 149 7.33 -8.27 -1.02
N VAL A 150 8.26 -9.20 -1.27
CA VAL A 150 8.34 -10.52 -0.65
C VAL A 150 9.65 -10.60 0.12
N ALA A 151 9.61 -10.81 1.43
CA ALA A 151 10.81 -10.86 2.28
C ALA A 151 11.77 -9.66 2.04
N GLY A 152 11.22 -8.46 1.84
CA GLY A 152 12.00 -7.24 1.56
C GLY A 152 12.37 -7.00 0.10
N HIS A 153 12.20 -8.00 -0.79
CA HIS A 153 12.58 -7.90 -2.19
C HIS A 153 11.40 -7.50 -3.07
N ARG A 154 11.62 -6.58 -4.01
CA ARG A 154 10.61 -6.15 -4.99
C ARG A 154 10.48 -7.19 -6.10
N VAL A 155 9.24 -7.57 -6.40
CA VAL A 155 8.90 -8.54 -7.44
C VAL A 155 7.60 -8.13 -8.14
N ASN A 156 7.48 -8.50 -9.41
CA ASN A 156 6.31 -8.20 -10.22
C ASN A 156 5.57 -9.50 -10.57
N THR A 157 4.24 -9.48 -10.52
CA THR A 157 3.39 -10.56 -11.00
C THR A 157 3.33 -10.57 -12.52
N ASN A 158 3.16 -11.76 -13.09
CA ASN A 158 2.99 -11.94 -14.53
C ASN A 158 1.53 -11.68 -14.98
N ALA A 159 1.22 -11.93 -16.26
CA ALA A 159 -0.13 -11.79 -16.84
C ALA A 159 -1.24 -12.56 -16.09
N SER A 160 -0.88 -13.67 -15.44
CA SER A 160 -1.82 -14.46 -14.63
C SER A 160 -1.99 -13.93 -13.20
N GLY A 161 -1.32 -12.82 -12.85
CA GLY A 161 -1.34 -12.23 -11.52
C GLY A 161 -0.51 -13.00 -10.51
N VAL A 162 0.45 -13.81 -10.97
CA VAL A 162 1.21 -14.74 -10.13
C VAL A 162 2.71 -14.47 -10.23
N VAL A 163 3.43 -14.67 -9.13
CA VAL A 163 4.89 -14.73 -9.11
C VAL A 163 5.35 -15.84 -8.15
N LEU A 164 6.41 -16.54 -8.54
CA LEU A 164 7.11 -17.50 -7.68
C LEU A 164 8.42 -16.86 -7.23
N VAL A 165 8.66 -16.83 -5.92
CA VAL A 165 9.85 -16.22 -5.35
C VAL A 165 10.50 -17.21 -4.40
N SER A 166 11.78 -17.51 -4.63
CA SER A 166 12.61 -18.23 -3.67
C SER A 166 13.13 -17.24 -2.65
N VAL A 167 12.88 -17.50 -1.36
CA VAL A 167 13.37 -16.68 -0.25
C VAL A 167 14.12 -17.55 0.74
N GLU A 168 15.03 -16.94 1.48
CA GLU A 168 15.66 -17.60 2.62
C GLU A 168 14.58 -18.03 3.63
N LYS A 169 14.82 -19.19 4.25
CA LYS A 169 13.87 -19.77 5.18
C LYS A 169 13.83 -18.95 6.47
N ALA A 170 12.72 -18.24 6.65
CA ALA A 170 12.38 -17.53 7.87
C ALA A 170 11.14 -18.16 8.54
N PRO A 171 10.93 -17.99 9.86
CA PRO A 171 9.72 -18.46 10.54
C PRO A 171 8.44 -17.89 9.93
N SER A 172 8.51 -16.68 9.38
CA SER A 172 7.42 -16.07 8.62
C SER A 172 7.97 -15.22 7.49
N VAL A 173 7.27 -15.24 6.36
CA VAL A 173 7.56 -14.43 5.18
C VAL A 173 6.44 -13.42 5.03
N GLY A 174 6.79 -12.14 5.11
CA GLY A 174 5.87 -11.04 4.83
C GLY A 174 5.76 -10.78 3.34
N VAL A 175 4.53 -10.67 2.84
CA VAL A 175 4.22 -10.31 1.45
C VAL A 175 3.34 -9.06 1.47
N ARG A 176 3.74 -8.02 0.75
CA ARG A 176 3.00 -6.75 0.70
C ARG A 176 2.92 -6.23 -0.72
N TYR A 177 1.72 -5.97 -1.19
CA TYR A 177 1.49 -5.23 -2.43
C TYR A 177 1.55 -3.72 -2.15
N ARG A 178 2.40 -3.01 -2.92
CA ARG A 178 2.46 -1.55 -2.96
C ARG A 178 1.94 -1.10 -4.33
N PRO A 179 0.73 -0.51 -4.39
CA PRO A 179 0.20 0.00 -5.64
C PRO A 179 0.99 1.24 -6.08
N ALA A 180 0.93 1.53 -7.38
CA ALA A 180 1.28 2.85 -7.88
C ALA A 180 0.34 3.92 -7.31
N PRO A 181 0.72 5.20 -7.38
CA PRO A 181 -0.19 6.29 -7.08
C PRO A 181 -1.52 6.12 -7.83
N TRP A 182 -2.65 6.30 -7.14
CA TRP A 182 -3.96 5.99 -7.73
C TRP A 182 -4.32 6.90 -8.91
N TRP A 183 -3.69 8.07 -9.00
CA TRP A 183 -3.86 9.01 -10.10
C TRP A 183 -3.06 8.63 -11.36
N SER A 184 -2.00 7.83 -11.25
CA SER A 184 -1.13 7.47 -12.39
C SER A 184 -1.62 6.25 -13.17
N GLU A 185 -2.36 5.34 -12.55
CA GLU A 185 -2.76 4.07 -13.18
C GLU A 185 -4.29 3.86 -13.30
N THR A 186 -4.69 3.15 -14.36
CA THR A 186 -6.08 2.69 -14.56
C THR A 186 -6.11 1.19 -14.83
N PRO A 187 -6.91 0.40 -14.09
CA PRO A 187 -7.55 0.71 -12.81
C PRO A 187 -6.51 0.94 -11.69
N ALA A 188 -6.88 1.77 -10.71
CA ALA A 188 -6.13 1.99 -9.48
C ALA A 188 -6.53 0.98 -8.39
N PHE A 189 -5.57 0.57 -7.56
CA PHE A 189 -5.79 -0.41 -6.49
C PHE A 189 -5.27 0.06 -5.13
N THR A 190 -5.89 -0.41 -4.05
CA THR A 190 -5.35 -0.27 -2.69
C THR A 190 -4.27 -1.32 -2.43
N GLY A 191 -3.33 -0.99 -1.54
CA GLY A 191 -2.34 -1.95 -1.05
C GLY A 191 -2.97 -3.06 -0.20
N SER A 192 -2.29 -4.20 -0.17
CA SER A 192 -2.69 -5.39 0.60
C SER A 192 -1.47 -6.06 1.21
N ARG A 193 -1.65 -6.78 2.31
CA ARG A 193 -0.56 -7.46 3.02
C ARG A 193 -1.02 -8.83 3.52
N VAL A 194 -0.13 -9.81 3.44
CA VAL A 194 -0.33 -11.16 3.98
C VAL A 194 0.98 -11.68 4.56
N ARG A 195 0.89 -12.60 5.50
CA ARG A 195 2.04 -13.28 6.10
C ARG A 195 1.86 -14.77 5.91
N VAL A 196 2.91 -15.44 5.43
CA VAL A 196 2.94 -16.88 5.26
C VAL A 196 3.96 -17.45 6.22
N HIS A 197 3.69 -18.63 6.76
CA HIS A 197 4.63 -19.37 7.60
C HIS A 197 5.13 -20.55 6.76
N PRO A 198 6.39 -20.53 6.29
CA PRO A 198 7.00 -21.72 5.72
C PRO A 198 7.00 -22.79 6.81
N GLY A 199 6.11 -23.78 6.66
CA GLY A 199 5.89 -24.78 7.70
C GLY A 199 7.20 -25.34 8.24
N SER A 200 7.33 -25.40 9.56
CA SER A 200 8.27 -26.32 10.19
C SER A 200 7.90 -27.73 9.72
N ARG A 201 8.89 -28.59 9.49
CA ARG A 201 8.78 -29.92 8.84
C ARG A 201 7.74 -30.89 9.46
N PHE A 202 7.01 -30.50 10.52
CA PHE A 202 6.10 -31.34 11.30
C PHE A 202 4.74 -31.62 10.62
N PHE A 203 4.33 -30.85 9.60
CA PHE A 203 3.04 -31.03 8.92
C PHE A 203 3.13 -31.68 7.52
N SER A 204 4.30 -32.22 7.13
CA SER A 204 4.36 -33.08 5.93
C SER A 204 3.88 -34.50 6.27
N ILE A 205 2.97 -35.04 5.47
CA ILE A 205 2.48 -36.43 5.62
C ILE A 205 3.62 -37.45 5.52
N GLN A 206 4.69 -37.12 4.79
CA GLN A 206 5.87 -37.98 4.66
C GLN A 206 6.68 -38.03 5.96
N VAL A 207 6.86 -36.88 6.62
CA VAL A 207 7.55 -36.81 7.92
C VAL A 207 6.72 -37.49 9.00
N GLN A 208 5.39 -37.32 8.97
CA GLN A 208 4.51 -38.03 9.91
C GLN A 208 4.54 -39.54 9.69
N ALA A 209 4.54 -40.01 8.43
CA ALA A 209 4.65 -41.43 8.12
C ALA A 209 5.96 -42.02 8.64
N GLU A 210 7.09 -41.32 8.49
CA GLU A 210 8.37 -41.78 9.02
C GLU A 210 8.37 -41.84 10.57
N LEU A 211 7.77 -40.84 11.21
CA LEU A 211 7.66 -40.78 12.68
C LEU A 211 6.75 -41.90 13.22
N TRP A 212 5.61 -42.15 12.57
CA TRP A 212 4.72 -43.27 12.88
C TRP A 212 5.40 -44.62 12.65
N THR A 213 6.20 -44.76 11.59
CA THR A 213 6.95 -45.99 11.31
C THR A 213 8.00 -46.26 12.39
N ARG A 214 8.70 -45.23 12.87
CA ARG A 214 9.66 -45.36 13.99
C ARG A 214 8.95 -45.67 15.31
N ILE A 215 7.83 -45.01 15.61
CA ILE A 215 7.04 -45.27 16.81
C ILE A 215 6.49 -46.71 16.80
N LEU A 216 5.85 -47.13 15.69
CA LEU A 216 5.37 -48.51 15.54
C LEU A 216 6.54 -49.50 15.62
N GLY A 217 7.65 -49.24 14.94
CA GLY A 217 8.83 -50.11 14.99
C GLY A 217 9.38 -50.29 16.40
N PHE A 218 9.34 -49.25 17.24
CA PHE A 218 9.79 -49.32 18.63
C PHE A 218 8.77 -49.98 19.57
N LEU A 219 7.47 -49.74 19.37
CA LEU A 219 6.42 -50.32 20.21
C LEU A 219 6.10 -51.78 19.85
N THR A 220 6.30 -52.19 18.59
CA THR A 220 6.04 -53.57 18.13
C THR A 220 6.75 -54.63 18.98
N PRO A 221 8.06 -54.57 19.26
CA PRO A 221 8.72 -55.58 20.10
C PRO A 221 8.19 -55.57 21.54
N VAL A 222 7.86 -54.40 22.11
CA VAL A 222 7.30 -54.30 23.46
C VAL A 222 5.91 -54.96 23.53
N VAL A 223 5.04 -54.65 22.58
CA VAL A 223 3.70 -55.24 22.48
C VAL A 223 3.78 -56.75 22.17
N PHE A 224 4.72 -57.16 21.32
CA PHE A 224 4.94 -58.57 21.00
C PHE A 224 5.40 -59.38 22.22
N VAL A 225 6.34 -58.84 23.01
CA VAL A 225 6.76 -59.45 24.28
C VAL A 225 5.59 -59.51 25.26
N LEU A 226 4.81 -58.43 25.41
CA LEU A 226 3.62 -58.43 26.27
C LEU A 226 2.57 -59.45 25.82
N TYR A 227 2.38 -59.62 24.51
CA TYR A 227 1.48 -60.62 23.93
C TYR A 227 1.95 -62.05 24.21
N LEU A 228 3.25 -62.33 24.02
CA LEU A 228 3.84 -63.64 24.33
C LEU A 228 3.75 -63.97 25.82
N VAL A 229 4.00 -62.99 26.70
CA VAL A 229 3.83 -63.16 28.15
C VAL A 229 2.38 -63.50 28.50
N GLY A 230 1.40 -62.87 27.84
CA GLY A 230 -0.03 -63.18 28.06
C GLY A 230 -0.47 -64.58 27.58
N GLN A 231 0.29 -65.23 26.70
CA GLN A 231 0.02 -66.59 26.21
C GLN A 231 0.60 -67.69 27.11
N LEU A 232 1.45 -67.35 28.09
CA LEU A 232 2.02 -68.32 29.01
C LEU A 232 0.95 -68.79 30.04
N PRO A 233 0.78 -70.11 30.25
CA PRO A 233 -0.10 -70.65 31.28
C PRO A 233 0.36 -70.16 32.67
N GLY A 234 -0.45 -69.31 33.30
CA GLY A 234 -0.14 -68.68 34.60
C GLY A 234 -0.03 -67.15 34.58
N ALA A 235 0.02 -66.53 33.41
CA ALA A 235 0.11 -65.06 33.25
C ALA A 235 -1.25 -64.33 33.26
N GLN A 236 -2.33 -64.97 33.75
CA GLN A 236 -3.71 -64.44 33.79
C GLN A 236 -3.90 -63.17 34.66
N THR A 237 -2.84 -62.63 35.24
CA THR A 237 -2.85 -61.38 36.04
C THR A 237 -2.42 -60.15 35.24
N TRP A 238 -2.04 -60.29 33.96
CA TRP A 238 -1.57 -59.19 33.12
C TRP A 238 -2.35 -59.06 31.79
N PRO A 239 -2.74 -57.84 31.34
CA PRO A 239 -2.56 -56.54 31.99
C PRO A 239 -3.57 -56.31 33.13
N PRO A 240 -3.21 -55.56 34.19
CA PRO A 240 -4.00 -55.43 35.43
C PRO A 240 -5.32 -54.66 35.28
N TRP A 241 -5.61 -54.08 34.10
CA TRP A 241 -6.81 -53.29 33.86
C TRP A 241 -8.00 -54.07 33.30
N SER A 242 -7.87 -55.37 33.01
CA SER A 242 -8.98 -56.17 32.47
C SER A 242 -9.99 -56.67 33.53
N ARG A 243 -9.84 -56.26 34.80
CA ARG A 243 -10.81 -56.57 35.86
C ARG A 243 -11.48 -55.32 36.41
N ARG A 244 -12.47 -54.81 35.69
CA ARG A 244 -13.64 -54.18 36.28
C ARG A 244 -14.90 -54.69 35.56
N ARG A 245 -15.92 -54.91 36.40
CA ARG A 245 -17.25 -55.47 36.11
C ARG A 245 -17.98 -54.73 35.00
#